data_AF-A0A848IQ27-F1
#
_entry.id   AF-A0A848IQ27-F1
#
_cell.length_a   1.000
_cell.length_b   1.000
_cell.length_c   1.000
_cell.angle_alpha   90.00
_cell.angle_beta   90.00
_cell.angle_gamma   90.00
#
_symmetry.space_group_name_H-M   'P 1'
#
loop_
_entity.id
_entity.type
_entity.pdbx_description
1 polymer ?
#
loop_
_entity_poly.entity_id
_entity_poly.type
_entity_poly.pdbx_seq_one_letter_code
_entity_poly.pdbx_strand_id
1 'polypeptide(L)'
;MSSLRLHFLSVVGTAVVFIFTLWVNQEIFTHSEFVRGVNWIYLPAGIRLLATLLLGGDGALGLLLASWLVNFFYFFPNDALRSFVGGIIATVAPYAVYRLAQEIYGLRASLSNLTAKRLLILVLAYSIASPLLHHVWFFLRGDTQDIFNRFLAMFVGDLLGTLIIIYTMKLLLALLPKRSVAPLRDGT
;
A
#
# COMPACT_ATOMS: atom_id res chain seq x y z
N MET A 1 -16.63 2.11 -22.09
CA MET A 1 -17.08 1.93 -20.69
C MET A 1 -17.03 3.29 -20.02
N SER A 2 -18.07 3.73 -19.29
CA SER A 2 -18.09 5.11 -18.74
C SER A 2 -16.98 5.30 -17.70
N SER A 3 -16.34 6.47 -17.71
CA SER A 3 -15.25 6.83 -16.78
C SER A 3 -15.63 6.57 -15.32
N LEU A 4 -16.86 6.89 -14.93
CA LEU A 4 -17.39 6.68 -13.58
C LEU A 4 -17.39 5.22 -13.13
N ARG A 5 -17.66 4.27 -14.04
CA ARG A 5 -17.59 2.83 -13.71
C ARG A 5 -16.16 2.40 -13.41
N LEU A 6 -15.17 2.93 -14.13
CA LEU A 6 -13.76 2.62 -13.89
C LEU A 6 -13.30 3.16 -12.54
N HIS A 7 -13.63 4.42 -12.21
CA HIS A 7 -13.34 5.00 -10.89
C HIS A 7 -13.93 4.16 -9.75
N PHE A 8 -15.21 3.80 -9.87
CA PHE A 8 -15.89 2.96 -8.88
C PHE A 8 -15.22 1.59 -8.71
N LEU A 9 -14.89 0.91 -9.82
CA LEU A 9 -14.20 -0.38 -9.80
C LEU A 9 -12.80 -0.27 -9.19
N SER A 10 -12.06 0.80 -9.47
CA SER A 10 -10.75 1.05 -8.87
C SER A 10 -10.83 1.19 -7.34
N VAL A 11 -11.80 1.95 -6.85
CA VAL A 11 -12.02 2.16 -5.40
C VAL A 11 -12.41 0.85 -4.71
N VAL A 12 -13.45 0.17 -5.23
CA VAL A 12 -13.95 -1.07 -4.64
C VAL A 12 -12.91 -2.18 -4.75
N GLY A 13 -12.27 -2.34 -5.91
CA GLY A 13 -11.22 -3.32 -6.13
C GLY A 13 -10.03 -3.13 -5.18
N THR A 14 -9.59 -1.88 -4.99
CA THR A 14 -8.54 -1.58 -4.02
C THR A 14 -8.96 -1.97 -2.61
N ALA A 15 -10.17 -1.61 -2.20
CA ALA A 15 -10.66 -1.94 -0.86
C ALA A 15 -10.69 -3.46 -0.61
N VAL A 16 -11.22 -4.22 -1.57
CA VAL A 16 -11.29 -5.69 -1.49
C VAL A 16 -9.89 -6.31 -1.42
N VAL A 17 -8.99 -5.93 -2.32
CA VAL A 17 -7.62 -6.49 -2.37
C VAL A 17 -6.85 -6.15 -1.08
N PHE A 18 -7.01 -4.94 -0.57
CA PHE A 18 -6.38 -4.52 0.69
C PHE A 18 -6.89 -5.35 1.87
N ILE A 19 -8.21 -5.49 2.03
CA ILE A 19 -8.82 -6.30 3.11
C ILE A 19 -8.40 -7.76 2.98
N PHE A 20 -8.41 -8.32 1.76
CA PHE A 20 -7.99 -9.68 1.53
C PHE A 20 -6.51 -9.89 1.90
N THR A 21 -5.63 -8.97 1.51
CA THR A 21 -4.21 -9.06 1.84
C THR A 21 -3.97 -8.91 3.34
N LEU A 22 -4.78 -8.10 4.02
CA LEU A 22 -4.76 -8.01 5.48
C LEU A 22 -5.16 -9.34 6.13
N TRP A 23 -6.24 -9.97 5.65
CA TRP A 23 -6.65 -11.28 6.13
C TRP A 23 -5.54 -12.32 5.91
N VAL A 24 -4.97 -12.41 4.70
CA VAL A 24 -3.82 -13.28 4.41
C VAL A 24 -2.63 -13.02 5.35
N ASN A 25 -2.35 -11.75 5.64
CA ASN A 25 -1.27 -11.39 6.58
C ASN A 25 -1.54 -11.94 7.97
N GLN A 26 -2.78 -11.88 8.45
CA GLN A 26 -3.18 -12.39 9.77
C GLN A 26 -3.10 -13.91 9.84
N GLU A 27 -3.42 -14.62 8.76
CA GLU A 27 -3.34 -16.10 8.71
C GLU A 27 -1.90 -16.61 8.58
N ILE A 28 -1.08 -15.98 7.75
CA ILE A 28 0.27 -16.49 7.42
C ILE A 28 1.33 -15.95 8.40
N PHE A 29 1.20 -14.69 8.81
CA PHE A 29 2.21 -13.98 9.59
C PHE A 29 1.75 -13.64 11.01
N THR A 30 0.85 -14.45 11.58
CA THR A 30 0.30 -14.24 12.93
C THR A 30 1.40 -14.11 13.99
N HIS A 31 2.45 -14.93 13.90
CA HIS A 31 3.59 -14.92 14.84
C HIS A 31 4.58 -13.77 14.60
N SER A 32 4.38 -12.96 13.56
CA SER A 32 5.20 -11.79 13.28
C SER A 32 4.68 -10.52 13.98
N GLU A 33 3.56 -10.60 14.70
CA GLU A 33 2.97 -9.45 15.38
C GLU A 33 3.87 -9.00 16.55
N PHE A 34 4.35 -7.77 16.49
CA PHE A 34 5.10 -7.13 17.58
C PHE A 34 4.14 -6.53 18.60
N VAL A 35 3.18 -5.74 18.12
CA VAL A 35 2.02 -5.24 18.86
C VAL A 35 0.83 -5.17 17.92
N ARG A 36 -0.41 -5.12 18.45
CA ARG A 36 -1.61 -5.12 17.61
C ARG A 36 -1.56 -4.07 16.50
N GLY A 37 -1.56 -4.54 15.25
CA GLY A 37 -1.46 -3.70 14.05
C GLY A 37 -0.03 -3.35 13.60
N VAL A 38 1.01 -3.92 14.23
CA VAL A 38 2.43 -3.78 13.89
C VAL A 38 3.03 -5.17 13.75
N ASN A 39 3.50 -5.49 12.56
CA ASN A 39 4.03 -6.81 12.24
C ASN A 39 5.45 -6.68 11.66
N TRP A 40 6.32 -7.64 11.96
CA TRP A 40 7.65 -7.77 11.35
C TRP A 40 7.59 -8.12 9.86
N ILE A 41 6.44 -8.63 9.39
CA ILE A 41 6.09 -8.75 7.97
C ILE A 41 4.67 -8.24 7.79
N TYR A 42 4.50 -7.19 6.98
CA TYR A 42 3.19 -6.56 6.78
C TYR A 42 2.85 -6.42 5.29
N LEU A 43 2.28 -7.49 4.70
CA LEU A 43 1.88 -7.54 3.30
C LEU A 43 0.98 -6.36 2.83
N PRO A 44 0.03 -5.85 3.64
CA PRO A 44 -0.83 -4.75 3.21
C PRO A 44 -0.05 -3.46 2.85
N ALA A 45 1.18 -3.32 3.35
CA ALA A 45 2.10 -2.25 2.97
C ALA A 45 2.34 -2.20 1.45
N GLY A 46 2.53 -3.36 0.82
CA GLY A 46 2.74 -3.44 -0.62
C GLY A 46 1.52 -3.03 -1.42
N ILE A 47 0.33 -3.44 -0.97
CA ILE A 47 -0.92 -3.05 -1.62
C ILE A 47 -1.16 -1.55 -1.48
N ARG A 48 -0.86 -0.96 -0.32
CA ARG A 48 -0.94 0.50 -0.11
C ARG A 48 -0.12 1.27 -1.14
N LEU A 49 1.14 0.90 -1.32
CA LEU A 49 2.01 1.57 -2.28
C LEU A 49 1.59 1.30 -3.74
N LEU A 50 1.29 0.06 -4.10
CA LEU A 50 0.91 -0.28 -5.47
C LEU A 50 -0.43 0.34 -5.87
N ALA A 51 -1.42 0.38 -4.97
CA ALA A 51 -2.71 0.97 -5.27
C ALA A 51 -2.60 2.46 -5.56
N THR A 52 -1.79 3.22 -4.82
CA THR A 52 -1.58 4.65 -5.11
C THR A 52 -0.77 4.88 -6.38
N LEU A 53 0.22 4.03 -6.67
CA LEU A 53 0.98 4.11 -7.93
C LEU A 53 0.12 3.79 -9.16
N LEU A 54 -0.69 2.72 -9.10
CA LEU A 54 -1.44 2.21 -10.24
C LEU A 54 -2.76 2.95 -10.46
N LEU A 55 -3.43 3.35 -9.39
CA LEU A 55 -4.80 3.89 -9.42
C LEU A 55 -4.88 5.32 -8.89
N GLY A 56 -3.77 5.91 -8.48
CA GLY A 56 -3.68 7.31 -8.05
C GLY A 56 -4.66 7.62 -6.90
N GLY A 57 -5.50 8.64 -7.11
CA GLY A 57 -6.49 9.09 -6.15
C GLY A 57 -7.58 8.06 -5.86
N ASP A 58 -8.00 7.26 -6.85
CA ASP A 58 -9.02 6.23 -6.65
C ASP A 58 -8.49 5.11 -5.74
N GLY A 59 -7.23 4.72 -5.95
CA GLY A 59 -6.53 3.79 -5.06
C GLY A 59 -6.45 4.32 -3.63
N ALA A 60 -6.08 5.60 -3.46
CA ALA A 60 -6.05 6.23 -2.15
C ALA A 60 -7.43 6.26 -1.47
N LEU A 61 -8.50 6.56 -2.21
CA LEU A 61 -9.85 6.55 -1.66
C LEU A 61 -10.28 5.13 -1.25
N GLY A 62 -10.00 4.12 -2.07
CA GLY A 62 -10.26 2.72 -1.73
C GLY A 62 -9.51 2.27 -0.48
N LEU A 63 -8.23 2.64 -0.35
CA LEU A 63 -7.42 2.38 0.85
C LEU A 63 -8.00 3.07 2.09
N LEU A 64 -8.47 4.31 1.96
CA LEU A 64 -9.04 5.06 3.08
C LEU A 64 -10.31 4.37 3.61
N LEU A 65 -11.24 4.06 2.71
CA LEU A 65 -12.50 3.40 3.07
C LEU A 65 -12.25 2.03 3.71
N ALA A 66 -11.36 1.24 3.12
CA ALA A 66 -11.00 -0.07 3.65
C ALA A 66 -10.28 0.04 5.00
N SER A 67 -9.34 0.97 5.15
CA SER A 67 -8.61 1.18 6.39
C SER A 67 -9.54 1.64 7.51
N TRP A 68 -10.50 2.53 7.24
CA TRP A 68 -11.51 2.88 8.22
C TRP A 68 -12.40 1.70 8.58
N LEU A 69 -12.92 0.95 7.60
CA LEU A 69 -13.73 -0.22 7.87
C LEU A 69 -12.99 -1.20 8.81
N VAL A 70 -11.76 -1.55 8.48
CA VAL A 70 -10.97 -2.45 9.33
C VAL A 70 -10.67 -1.82 10.69
N ASN A 71 -10.29 -0.55 10.74
CA ASN A 71 -9.92 0.06 12.01
C ASN A 71 -11.11 0.18 12.97
N PHE A 72 -12.25 0.68 12.49
CA PHE A 72 -13.46 0.88 13.30
C PHE A 72 -14.12 -0.43 13.73
N PHE A 73 -14.03 -1.50 12.93
CA PHE A 73 -14.75 -2.74 13.23
C PHE A 73 -13.84 -3.88 13.73
N TYR A 74 -12.53 -3.81 13.50
CA TYR A 74 -11.60 -4.90 13.83
C TYR A 74 -10.44 -4.48 14.74
N PHE A 75 -9.64 -3.48 14.37
CA PHE A 75 -8.43 -3.18 15.14
C PHE A 75 -8.71 -2.36 16.41
N PHE A 76 -9.52 -1.30 16.29
CA PHE A 76 -9.71 -0.32 17.37
C PHE A 76 -11.20 0.08 17.54
N PRO A 77 -12.12 -0.90 17.71
CA PRO A 77 -13.55 -0.60 17.78
C PRO A 77 -13.97 0.30 18.94
N ASN A 78 -13.17 0.32 20.01
CA ASN A 78 -13.43 1.14 21.20
C ASN A 78 -12.64 2.46 21.20
N ASP A 79 -11.88 2.77 20.14
CA ASP A 79 -11.11 4.01 20.00
C ASP A 79 -11.34 4.62 18.62
N ALA A 80 -12.44 5.37 18.52
CA ALA A 80 -12.87 6.00 17.27
C ALA A 80 -11.83 6.99 16.72
N LEU A 81 -11.13 7.70 17.60
CA LEU A 81 -10.14 8.69 17.19
C LEU A 81 -8.87 8.00 16.64
N ARG A 82 -8.38 6.93 17.28
CA ARG A 82 -7.30 6.10 16.72
C ARG A 82 -7.73 5.42 15.43
N SER A 83 -8.97 4.96 15.32
CA SER A 83 -9.49 4.35 14.09
C SER A 83 -9.49 5.33 12.92
N PHE A 84 -9.99 6.54 13.16
CA PHE A 84 -10.06 7.60 12.17
C PHE A 84 -8.66 8.02 11.70
N VAL A 85 -7.78 8.37 12.65
CA VAL A 85 -6.42 8.83 12.34
C VAL A 85 -5.57 7.72 11.72
N GLY A 86 -5.69 6.49 12.21
CA GLY A 86 -5.00 5.34 11.62
C GLY A 86 -5.39 5.12 10.15
N GLY A 87 -6.65 5.32 9.80
CA GLY A 87 -7.10 5.24 8.40
C GLY A 87 -6.53 6.37 7.54
N ILE A 88 -6.47 7.58 8.08
CA ILE A 88 -5.84 8.72 7.40
C ILE A 88 -4.35 8.45 7.18
N ILE A 89 -3.60 8.04 8.20
CA ILE A 89 -2.16 7.77 8.10
C ILE A 89 -1.88 6.66 7.09
N ALA A 90 -2.66 5.57 7.15
CA ALA A 90 -2.56 4.43 6.23
C ALA A 90 -2.69 4.82 4.74
N THR A 91 -3.41 5.90 4.45
CA THR A 91 -3.62 6.41 3.08
C THR A 91 -2.69 7.56 2.72
N VAL A 92 -2.43 8.48 3.65
CA VAL A 92 -1.59 9.66 3.41
C VAL A 92 -0.14 9.26 3.16
N ALA A 93 0.42 8.29 3.90
CA ALA A 93 1.79 7.83 3.69
C ALA A 93 2.07 7.37 2.24
N PRO A 94 1.35 6.37 1.68
CA PRO A 94 1.61 5.91 0.33
C PRO A 94 1.20 6.95 -0.73
N TYR A 95 0.20 7.79 -0.47
CA TYR A 95 -0.22 8.82 -1.41
C TYR A 95 0.77 9.97 -1.50
N ALA A 96 1.36 10.38 -0.37
CA ALA A 96 2.42 11.39 -0.35
C ALA A 96 3.66 10.92 -1.12
N VAL A 97 4.08 9.66 -0.92
CA VAL A 97 5.18 9.06 -1.69
C VAL A 97 4.86 9.02 -3.18
N TYR A 98 3.64 8.63 -3.55
CA TYR A 98 3.19 8.69 -4.94
C TYR A 98 3.29 10.11 -5.52
N ARG A 99 2.77 11.12 -4.82
CA ARG A 99 2.80 12.53 -5.26
C ARG A 99 4.23 13.03 -5.41
N LEU A 100 5.10 12.79 -4.43
CA LEU A 100 6.52 13.15 -4.52
C LEU A 100 7.19 12.46 -5.71
N ALA A 101 6.85 11.21 -5.98
CA ALA A 101 7.37 10.49 -7.13
C ALA A 101 6.90 11.10 -8.46
N GLN A 102 5.66 11.63 -8.53
CA GLN A 102 5.20 12.40 -9.69
C GLN A 102 6.02 13.67 -9.89
N GLU A 103 6.28 14.43 -8.83
CA GLU A 103 7.06 15.67 -8.90
C GLU A 103 8.54 15.41 -9.26
N ILE A 104 9.18 14.44 -8.61
CA ILE A 104 10.62 14.20 -8.75
C ILE A 104 10.95 13.42 -10.04
N TYR A 105 10.13 12.42 -10.40
CA TYR A 105 10.41 11.53 -11.52
C TYR A 105 9.56 11.79 -12.76
N GLY A 106 8.58 12.71 -12.68
CA GLY A 106 7.61 12.95 -13.74
C GLY A 106 6.77 11.72 -14.03
N LEU A 107 6.38 10.95 -13.00
CA LEU A 107 5.57 9.74 -13.18
C LEU A 107 4.22 10.11 -13.81
N ARG A 108 3.98 9.57 -15.01
CA ARG A 108 2.72 9.69 -15.72
C ARG A 108 1.75 8.61 -15.24
N ALA A 109 0.46 8.79 -15.48
CA ALA A 109 -0.57 7.79 -15.16
C ALA A 109 -0.31 6.40 -15.79
N SER A 110 0.45 6.35 -16.90
CA SER A 110 0.87 5.10 -17.55
C SER A 110 1.97 4.34 -16.80
N LEU A 111 2.62 4.95 -15.80
CA LEU A 111 3.84 4.45 -15.14
C LEU A 111 4.96 4.05 -16.10
N SER A 112 4.95 4.54 -17.34
CA SER A 112 5.87 4.09 -18.41
C SER A 112 7.33 4.40 -18.13
N ASN A 113 7.61 5.33 -17.20
CA ASN A 113 8.95 5.70 -16.74
C ASN A 113 9.26 5.17 -15.33
N LEU A 114 8.47 4.23 -14.79
CA LEU A 114 8.75 3.54 -13.54
C LEU A 114 9.74 2.38 -13.78
N THR A 115 11.01 2.63 -13.51
CA THR A 115 12.05 1.58 -13.59
C THR A 115 12.09 0.77 -12.29
N ALA A 116 12.67 -0.43 -12.33
CA ALA A 116 12.88 -1.24 -11.12
C ALA A 116 13.65 -0.48 -10.02
N LYS A 117 14.66 0.30 -10.41
CA LYS A 117 15.41 1.17 -9.48
C LYS A 117 14.51 2.22 -8.82
N ARG A 118 13.67 2.91 -9.61
CA ARG A 118 12.73 3.91 -9.08
C ARG A 118 11.73 3.26 -8.15
N LEU A 119 11.17 2.11 -8.54
CA LEU A 119 10.25 1.36 -7.68
C LEU A 119 10.90 1.02 -6.34
N LEU A 120 12.13 0.48 -6.31
CA LEU A 120 12.83 0.19 -5.05
C LEU A 120 13.05 1.43 -4.18
N ILE A 121 13.34 2.59 -4.79
CA ILE A 121 13.43 3.86 -4.04
C ILE A 121 12.08 4.22 -3.42
N LEU A 122 10.98 4.05 -4.15
CA LEU A 122 9.63 4.32 -3.62
C LEU A 122 9.22 3.35 -2.52
N VAL A 123 9.60 2.08 -2.63
CA VAL A 123 9.43 1.09 -1.56
C VAL A 123 10.12 1.56 -0.29
N LEU A 124 11.39 1.95 -0.39
CA LEU A 124 12.15 2.43 0.76
C LEU A 124 11.55 3.72 1.34
N ALA A 125 11.22 4.70 0.49
CA ALA A 125 10.62 5.96 0.91
C ALA A 125 9.29 5.75 1.65
N TYR A 126 8.43 4.87 1.13
CA TYR A 126 7.17 4.50 1.78
C TYR A 126 7.39 3.77 3.11
N SER A 127 8.32 2.81 3.14
CA SER A 127 8.63 2.06 4.36
C SER A 127 9.19 2.94 5.48
N ILE A 128 9.72 4.12 5.16
CA ILE A 128 10.13 5.14 6.14
C ILE A 128 8.97 6.09 6.48
N ALA A 129 8.27 6.59 5.46
CA ALA A 129 7.20 7.57 5.64
C ALA A 129 6.03 7.04 6.47
N SER A 130 5.64 5.78 6.25
CA SER A 130 4.54 5.14 6.97
C SER A 130 4.79 5.05 8.48
N PRO A 131 5.89 4.46 8.97
CA PRO A 131 6.20 4.46 10.40
C PRO A 131 6.36 5.87 10.98
N LEU A 132 7.00 6.80 10.27
CA LEU A 132 7.18 8.18 10.76
C LEU A 132 5.84 8.85 11.08
N LEU A 133 4.85 8.76 10.19
CA LEU A 133 3.53 9.35 10.44
C LEU A 133 2.80 8.69 11.62
N HIS A 134 2.92 7.36 11.78
CA HIS A 134 2.38 6.68 12.96
C HIS A 134 3.06 7.14 14.24
N HIS A 135 4.37 7.38 14.21
CA HIS A 135 5.15 7.81 15.37
C HIS A 135 4.86 9.25 15.76
N VAL A 136 4.61 10.14 14.80
CA VAL A 136 4.09 11.49 15.08
C VAL A 136 2.77 11.39 15.85
N TRP A 137 1.86 10.51 15.42
CA TRP A 137 0.61 10.28 16.14
C TRP A 137 0.82 9.72 17.55
N PHE A 138 1.67 8.70 17.72
CA PHE A 138 1.96 8.12 19.02
C PHE A 138 2.58 9.15 19.98
N PHE A 139 3.50 9.97 19.51
CA PHE A 139 4.08 11.07 20.28
C PHE A 139 3.02 12.07 20.73
N LEU A 140 2.10 12.48 19.85
CA LEU A 140 0.99 13.39 20.19
C LEU A 140 0.02 12.78 21.22
N ARG A 141 -0.02 11.46 21.35
CA ARG A 141 -0.81 10.74 22.36
C ARG A 141 -0.06 10.44 23.65
N GLY A 142 1.23 10.77 23.73
CA GLY A 142 2.09 10.41 24.85
C GLY A 142 2.45 8.91 24.92
N ASP A 143 2.18 8.15 23.86
CA ASP A 143 2.53 6.72 23.77
C ASP A 143 3.96 6.58 23.21
N THR A 144 4.96 6.77 24.07
CA THR A 144 6.38 6.73 23.70
C THR A 144 7.11 5.47 24.15
N GLN A 145 6.37 4.46 24.64
CA GLN A 145 6.96 3.19 25.05
C GLN A 145 7.52 2.45 23.83
N ASP A 146 8.75 1.93 23.97
CA ASP A 146 9.45 1.16 22.94
C ASP A 146 9.49 1.82 21.55
N ILE A 147 9.51 3.15 21.50
CA ILE A 147 9.34 3.93 20.27
C ILE A 147 10.34 3.54 19.17
N PHE A 148 11.58 3.22 19.54
CA PHE A 148 12.60 2.79 18.60
C PHE A 148 12.32 1.39 18.05
N ASN A 149 12.02 0.42 18.92
CA ASN A 149 11.72 -0.96 18.53
C ASN A 149 10.44 -1.03 17.68
N ARG A 150 9.43 -0.24 18.05
CA ARG A 150 8.17 -0.13 17.30
C ARG A 150 8.39 0.49 15.92
N PHE A 151 9.20 1.53 15.82
CA PHE A 151 9.59 2.12 14.55
C PHE A 151 10.29 1.10 13.66
N LEU A 152 11.27 0.39 14.23
CA LEU A 152 12.06 -0.59 13.49
C LEU A 152 11.20 -1.77 13.02
N ALA A 153 10.32 -2.29 13.88
CA ALA A 153 9.37 -3.35 13.50
C ALA A 153 8.44 -2.91 12.37
N MET A 154 7.87 -1.70 12.44
CA MET A 154 7.03 -1.17 11.36
C MET A 154 7.82 -0.96 10.06
N PHE A 155 9.02 -0.38 10.15
CA PHE A 155 9.88 -0.15 8.98
C PHE A 155 10.24 -1.46 8.28
N VAL A 156 10.69 -2.46 9.04
CA VAL A 156 11.05 -3.78 8.50
C VAL A 156 9.81 -4.47 7.94
N GLY A 157 8.69 -4.42 8.66
CA GLY A 157 7.41 -4.98 8.23
C GLY A 157 6.91 -4.41 6.91
N ASP A 158 6.91 -3.08 6.79
CA ASP A 158 6.49 -2.38 5.58
C ASP A 158 7.44 -2.67 4.42
N LEU A 159 8.76 -2.70 4.66
CA LEU A 159 9.76 -2.98 3.65
C LEU A 159 9.64 -4.42 3.12
N LEU A 160 9.66 -5.41 4.00
CA LEU A 160 9.58 -6.83 3.63
C LEU A 160 8.22 -7.14 2.98
N GLY A 161 7.13 -6.67 3.60
CA GLY A 161 5.78 -6.89 3.07
C GLY A 161 5.60 -6.30 1.67
N THR A 162 6.13 -5.09 1.45
CA THR A 162 6.09 -4.44 0.13
C THR A 162 6.92 -5.20 -0.91
N LEU A 163 8.13 -5.63 -0.55
CA LEU A 163 9.00 -6.40 -1.45
C LEU A 163 8.35 -7.74 -1.83
N ILE A 164 7.78 -8.47 -0.87
CA ILE A 164 7.06 -9.72 -1.12
C ILE A 164 5.97 -9.49 -2.16
N ILE A 165 5.08 -8.52 -1.93
CA ILE A 165 3.99 -8.21 -2.87
C ILE A 165 4.50 -7.88 -4.28
N ILE A 166 5.57 -7.07 -4.39
CA ILE A 166 6.14 -6.71 -5.71
C ILE A 166 6.70 -7.94 -6.42
N TYR A 167 7.44 -8.82 -5.72
CA TYR A 167 7.99 -10.02 -6.33
C TYR A 167 6.92 -11.06 -6.65
N THR A 168 5.87 -11.17 -5.83
CA THR A 168 4.69 -11.98 -6.14
C THR A 168 4.01 -11.48 -7.41
N MET A 169 3.78 -10.16 -7.53
CA MET A 169 3.21 -9.58 -8.75
C MET A 169 4.10 -9.85 -9.97
N LYS A 170 5.42 -9.68 -9.84
CA LYS A 170 6.38 -9.99 -10.91
C LYS A 170 6.30 -11.45 -11.35
N LEU A 171 6.22 -12.38 -10.40
CA LEU A 171 6.08 -13.81 -10.68
C LEU A 171 4.77 -14.09 -11.41
N LEU A 172 3.64 -13.57 -10.92
CA LEU A 172 2.33 -13.74 -11.55
C LEU A 172 2.34 -13.23 -13.00
N LEU A 173 2.92 -12.05 -13.25
CA LEU A 173 3.06 -11.50 -14.59
C LEU A 173 3.96 -12.35 -15.50
N ALA A 174 5.01 -12.97 -14.96
CA ALA A 174 5.88 -13.86 -15.72
C ALA A 174 5.21 -15.19 -16.11
N LEU A 175 4.21 -15.62 -15.34
CA LEU A 175 3.42 -16.83 -15.60
C LEU A 175 2.27 -16.59 -16.60
N LEU A 176 1.91 -15.33 -16.86
CA LEU A 176 0.88 -15.01 -17.84
C LEU A 176 1.38 -15.28 -19.27
N PRO A 177 0.56 -15.88 -20.16
CA PRO A 177 0.93 -16.08 -21.55
C PRO A 177 1.27 -14.74 -22.23
N LYS A 178 2.44 -14.65 -22.87
CA LYS A 178 2.78 -13.48 -23.69
C LYS A 178 1.80 -13.40 -24.86
N ARG A 179 1.00 -12.34 -24.92
CA ARG A 179 0.08 -12.10 -26.04
C ARG A 179 0.93 -11.81 -27.29
N SER A 180 0.97 -12.76 -28.23
CA SER A 180 1.61 -12.55 -29.53
C SER A 180 0.80 -11.50 -30.30
N VAL A 181 1.39 -10.31 -30.50
CA VAL A 181 0.82 -9.31 -31.39
C VAL A 181 1.13 -9.79 -32.81
N ALA A 182 0.10 -10.22 -33.54
CA ALA A 182 0.25 -10.64 -34.93
C ALA A 182 0.84 -9.47 -35.75
N PRO A 183 1.85 -9.70 -36.60
CA PRO A 183 2.41 -8.65 -37.43
C PRO A 183 1.33 -8.10 -38.36
N LEU A 184 1.23 -6.78 -38.42
CA LEU A 184 0.41 -6.09 -39.41
C LEU A 184 0.88 -6.55 -40.79
N ARG A 185 -0.01 -7.18 -41.56
CA ARG A 185 0.24 -7.44 -42.98
C ARG A 185 0.24 -6.08 -43.67
N ASP A 186 1.42 -5.57 -44.00
CA ASP A 186 1.56 -4.46 -44.91
C ASP A 186 0.97 -4.90 -46.26
N GLY A 187 -0.19 -4.33 -46.58
CA GLY A 187 -0.88 -4.55 -47.85
C GLY A 187 -0.13 -3.83 -48.96
N THR A 188 0.32 -4.62 -49.94
CA THR A 188 0.78 -4.19 -51.27
C THR A 188 -0.34 -3.54 -52.07
#